data_AF-A0A959CFG4-F1
#
_entry.id   AF-A0A959CFG4-F1
#
_cell.length_a   1.000
_cell.length_b   1.000
_cell.length_c   1.000
_cell.angle_alpha   90.00
_cell.angle_beta   90.00
_cell.angle_gamma   90.00
#
_symmetry.space_group_name_H-M   'P 1'
#
loop_
_entity.id
_entity.type
_entity.pdbx_description
1 polymer ?
#
loop_
_entity_poly.entity_id
_entity_poly.type
_entity_poly.pdbx_seq_one_letter_code
_entity_poly.pdbx_strand_id
1 'polypeptide(L)'
;MFSLDNFESLVPAKILARGLAYFNERAVERLEETTKGQWEAVVSGSEDYEVAITLAGKEVKSWSCDCPYDGGPVCKHVVAVLYALREAAPAKARKGKTTAGKMSFEDILLQLDIEELREFIRRQKAQDREFGEQFMLFFSDKDPQMDVEKKYREMVRQLARKHSDRGFMDYRGTFAFSKAMMPVLEAAGHAIARKNFREAMAIAQAVCLEVMTVQQACDDSAGNIGGIIQDGIQIFQDIANNKAATPGVMDQIFAWLEKQLLDAIWFDYGDYGYEMLAVAESLAPHVNPERFLRLLDKLLESRAATGTYREYTREALKKQKIRFLQAMGREQEAGQLIAASMDIVEVRLEMVEEAIARKDYLRAKQLIAGGIEIAESKGHPGTVRQWEEVLLRIAQLEDDLDTFRFFAKRFAFIRGMSPEFYQKWKSSFSPEEWPEVIGQHIQSVIAEETAKPRKFAWDSLENALFNSLAPIYIAEQQWERLLHLIPPDPSEHTLALVRPHLAGRYPKEMLALYLKLLELMADKASNRSQYQNLAALMKKVKQDIEGSHAAIDELAASLIQQYPRRSAMREELGWVLRGRG
;
A
#
# COMPACT_ATOMS: atom_id res chain seq x y z
N MET A 1 -22.58 18.06 -5.01
CA MET A 1 -22.57 19.13 -3.98
C MET A 1 -23.47 18.67 -2.84
N PHE A 2 -22.95 18.59 -1.62
CA PHE A 2 -23.66 18.09 -0.44
C PHE A 2 -24.35 19.28 0.25
N SER A 3 -25.67 19.21 0.46
CA SER A 3 -26.45 20.36 0.95
C SER A 3 -27.66 19.93 1.78
N LEU A 4 -28.23 20.89 2.51
CA LEU A 4 -29.49 20.73 3.22
C LEU A 4 -30.68 20.45 2.30
N ASP A 5 -30.57 20.52 0.96
CA ASP A 5 -31.70 20.22 0.07
C ASP A 5 -31.60 18.84 -0.60
N ASN A 6 -30.44 18.17 -0.54
CA ASN A 6 -30.19 16.97 -1.36
C ASN A 6 -29.44 15.83 -0.67
N PHE A 7 -29.08 15.96 0.62
CA PHE A 7 -28.27 14.95 1.30
C PHE A 7 -28.88 13.54 1.29
N GLU A 8 -30.21 13.40 1.23
CA GLU A 8 -30.88 12.09 1.19
C GLU A 8 -30.58 11.28 -0.06
N SER A 9 -30.26 11.95 -1.16
CA SER A 9 -29.87 11.30 -2.42
C SER A 9 -28.41 10.85 -2.43
N LEU A 10 -27.60 11.31 -1.47
CA LEU A 10 -26.15 11.10 -1.40
C LEU A 10 -25.74 10.18 -0.24
N VAL A 11 -26.61 10.01 0.76
CA VAL A 11 -26.36 9.17 1.94
C VAL A 11 -26.96 7.77 1.73
N PRO A 12 -26.24 6.68 2.07
CA PRO A 12 -26.79 5.32 1.97
C PRO A 12 -28.11 5.15 2.73
N ALA A 13 -29.10 4.51 2.11
CA ALA A 13 -30.48 4.41 2.63
C ALA A 13 -30.57 3.89 4.09
N LYS A 14 -29.69 2.96 4.48
CA LYS A 14 -29.64 2.41 5.84
C LYS A 14 -29.20 3.44 6.89
N ILE A 15 -28.26 4.33 6.54
CA ILE A 15 -27.80 5.40 7.43
C ILE A 15 -28.83 6.52 7.48
N LEU A 16 -29.43 6.82 6.33
CA LEU A 16 -30.50 7.80 6.21
C LEU A 16 -31.71 7.46 7.09
N ALA A 17 -32.17 6.20 7.03
CA ALA A 17 -33.29 5.73 7.84
C ALA A 17 -33.01 5.82 9.36
N ARG A 18 -31.78 5.52 9.78
CA ARG A 18 -31.36 5.63 11.18
C ARG A 18 -31.24 7.08 11.63
N GLY A 19 -30.63 7.95 10.83
CA GLY A 19 -30.56 9.38 11.16
C GLY A 19 -31.94 10.03 11.25
N LEU A 20 -32.86 9.65 10.36
CA LEU A 20 -34.25 10.09 10.41
C LEU A 20 -34.97 9.59 11.68
N ALA A 21 -34.69 8.36 12.14
CA ALA A 21 -35.24 7.84 13.40
C ALA A 21 -34.79 8.67 14.61
N TYR A 22 -33.49 8.96 14.74
CA TYR A 22 -32.94 9.80 15.82
C TYR A 22 -33.55 11.21 15.81
N PHE A 23 -33.70 11.80 14.62
CA PHE A 23 -34.38 13.08 14.48
C PHE A 23 -35.84 13.01 14.94
N ASN A 24 -36.60 12.01 14.49
CA ASN A 24 -38.01 11.82 14.87
C ASN A 24 -38.19 11.54 16.36
N GLU A 25 -37.22 10.88 17.00
CA GLU A 25 -37.17 10.62 18.44
C GLU A 25 -36.77 11.85 19.27
N ARG A 26 -36.50 13.00 18.64
CA ARG A 26 -35.97 14.23 19.27
C ARG A 26 -34.66 14.02 20.02
N ALA A 27 -33.82 13.12 19.51
CA ALA A 27 -32.52 12.83 20.09
C ALA A 27 -31.47 13.92 19.81
N VAL A 28 -31.76 14.89 18.93
CA VAL A 28 -30.89 16.04 18.68
C VAL A 28 -31.21 17.13 19.70
N GLU A 29 -30.28 17.35 20.62
CA GLU A 29 -30.33 18.34 21.68
C GLU A 29 -29.31 19.45 21.43
N ARG A 30 -29.52 20.60 22.10
CA ARG A 30 -28.57 21.74 22.09
C ARG A 30 -28.10 22.16 20.69
N LEU A 31 -29.01 22.14 19.71
CA LEU A 31 -28.71 22.62 18.36
C LEU A 31 -28.57 24.14 18.38
N GLU A 32 -27.34 24.63 18.28
CA GLU A 32 -26.99 26.03 18.41
C GLU A 32 -26.04 26.47 17.29
N GLU A 33 -26.24 27.70 16.79
CA GLU A 33 -25.32 28.33 15.85
C GLU A 33 -24.26 29.09 16.66
N THR A 34 -23.02 28.57 16.71
CA THR A 34 -21.94 29.15 17.52
C THR A 34 -21.33 30.39 16.87
N THR A 35 -21.14 30.35 15.56
CA THR A 35 -20.79 31.49 14.70
C THR A 35 -21.56 31.39 13.39
N LYS A 36 -21.68 32.47 12.61
CA LYS A 36 -22.49 32.47 11.39
C LYS A 36 -22.11 31.32 10.44
N GLY A 37 -23.01 30.37 10.27
CA GLY A 37 -22.82 29.15 9.46
C GLY A 37 -22.17 27.98 10.21
N GLN A 38 -21.76 28.10 11.46
CA GLN A 38 -21.22 27.00 12.27
C GLN A 38 -22.26 26.54 13.29
N TRP A 39 -22.61 25.27 13.23
CA TRP A 39 -23.65 24.67 14.06
C TRP A 39 -23.09 23.54 14.89
N GLU A 40 -23.42 23.52 16.17
CA GLU A 40 -23.09 22.44 17.10
C GLU A 40 -24.37 21.84 17.67
N ALA A 41 -24.34 20.54 17.93
CA ALA A 41 -25.45 19.81 18.54
C ALA A 41 -24.93 18.62 19.32
N VAL A 42 -25.73 18.15 20.27
CA VAL A 42 -25.50 16.89 20.96
C VAL A 42 -26.58 15.90 20.57
N VAL A 43 -26.19 14.72 20.11
CA VAL A 43 -27.12 13.67 19.69
C VAL A 43 -27.09 12.56 20.73
N SER A 44 -28.18 12.40 21.49
CA SER A 44 -28.28 11.37 22.52
C SER A 44 -28.55 10.00 21.90
N GLY A 45 -27.73 9.01 22.25
CA GLY A 45 -27.81 7.65 21.73
C GLY A 45 -27.44 6.60 22.78
N SER A 46 -26.51 5.71 22.45
CA SER A 46 -25.86 4.85 23.47
C SER A 46 -24.99 5.66 24.44
N GLU A 47 -24.46 6.76 23.95
CA GLU A 47 -23.75 7.83 24.66
C GLU A 47 -24.20 9.15 24.02
N ASP A 48 -23.81 10.28 24.62
CA ASP A 48 -24.02 11.59 24.00
C ASP A 48 -22.88 11.86 23.00
N TYR A 49 -23.24 12.21 21.77
CA TYR A 49 -22.29 12.45 20.69
C TYR A 49 -22.31 13.92 20.28
N GLU A 50 -21.15 14.57 20.29
CA GLU A 50 -20.99 15.94 19.81
C GLU A 50 -20.88 15.96 18.28
N VAL A 51 -21.67 16.84 17.66
CA VAL A 51 -21.74 16.99 16.20
C VAL A 51 -21.56 18.45 15.84
N ALA A 52 -20.61 18.75 14.95
CA ALA A 52 -20.42 20.08 14.38
C ALA A 52 -20.64 20.07 12.87
N ILE A 53 -21.30 21.10 12.32
CA ILE A 53 -21.60 21.26 10.90
C ILE A 53 -21.33 22.70 10.45
N THR A 54 -20.57 22.85 9.36
CA THR A 54 -20.33 24.14 8.71
C THR A 54 -21.20 24.29 7.47
N LEU A 55 -21.99 25.36 7.41
CA LEU A 55 -22.90 25.74 6.33
C LEU A 55 -22.46 27.04 5.66
N ALA A 56 -22.47 27.05 4.33
CA ALA A 56 -22.47 28.26 3.52
C ALA A 56 -23.85 28.40 2.85
N GLY A 57 -24.77 29.11 3.51
CA GLY A 57 -26.18 29.11 3.13
C GLY A 57 -26.80 27.74 3.39
N LYS A 58 -27.17 27.01 2.34
CA LYS A 58 -27.67 25.63 2.43
C LYS A 58 -26.62 24.56 2.10
N GLU A 59 -25.45 24.96 1.61
CA GLU A 59 -24.38 24.04 1.25
C GLU A 59 -23.61 23.61 2.50
N VAL A 60 -23.41 22.30 2.67
CA VAL A 60 -22.64 21.75 3.77
C VAL A 60 -21.17 21.70 3.36
N LYS A 61 -20.32 22.50 4.02
CA LYS A 61 -18.87 22.60 3.72
C LYS A 61 -18.05 21.55 4.47
N SER A 62 -18.41 21.28 5.71
CA SER A 62 -17.74 20.29 6.57
C SER A 62 -18.67 19.81 7.68
N TRP A 63 -18.38 18.62 8.21
CA TRP A 63 -19.04 18.07 9.40
C TRP A 63 -18.04 17.26 10.22
N SER A 64 -18.26 17.16 11.52
CA SER A 64 -17.55 16.26 12.43
C SER A 64 -18.53 15.64 13.41
N CYS A 65 -18.22 14.43 13.86
CA CYS A 65 -18.92 13.76 14.95
C CYS A 65 -17.93 12.85 15.67
N ASP A 66 -17.95 12.86 16.99
CA ASP A 66 -17.10 12.06 17.88
C ASP A 66 -17.49 10.55 17.94
N CYS A 67 -18.54 10.14 17.23
CA CYS A 67 -18.99 8.76 17.26
C CYS A 67 -18.01 7.81 16.53
N PRO A 68 -17.87 6.55 16.99
CA PRO A 68 -16.87 5.60 16.49
C PRO A 68 -17.21 4.98 15.12
N TYR A 69 -18.06 5.62 14.32
CA TYR A 69 -18.51 5.08 13.03
C TYR A 69 -17.57 5.44 11.88
N ASP A 70 -17.08 4.43 11.16
CA ASP A 70 -16.15 4.54 10.02
C ASP A 70 -16.74 4.04 8.68
N GLY A 71 -17.96 3.50 8.69
CA GLY A 71 -18.52 2.73 7.58
C GLY A 71 -19.18 3.54 6.45
N GLY A 72 -18.89 4.84 6.30
CA GLY A 72 -19.50 5.69 5.28
C GLY A 72 -19.18 7.19 5.40
N PRO A 73 -19.60 8.03 4.43
CA PRO A 73 -19.20 9.44 4.35
C PRO A 73 -19.76 10.31 5.49
N VAL A 74 -20.92 9.94 6.05
CA VAL A 74 -21.53 10.60 7.21
C VAL A 74 -22.09 9.54 8.16
N CYS A 75 -22.06 9.81 9.47
CA CYS A 75 -22.71 8.96 10.46
C CYS A 75 -24.20 9.33 10.60
N LYS A 76 -24.96 8.46 11.26
CA LYS A 76 -26.40 8.70 11.55
C LYS A 76 -26.66 9.95 12.39
N HIS A 77 -25.72 10.37 13.25
CA HIS A 77 -25.87 11.56 14.10
C HIS A 77 -25.78 12.85 13.27
N VAL A 78 -24.80 12.93 12.36
CA VAL A 78 -24.69 14.04 11.39
C VAL A 78 -25.97 14.14 10.56
N VAL A 79 -26.50 13.01 10.08
CA VAL A 79 -27.78 12.99 9.34
C VAL A 79 -28.95 13.51 10.19
N ALA A 80 -29.04 13.13 11.46
CA ALA A 80 -30.08 13.62 12.37
C ALA A 80 -30.00 15.14 12.55
N VAL A 81 -28.78 15.68 12.69
CA VAL A 81 -28.55 17.14 12.80
C VAL A 81 -28.88 17.85 11.49
N LEU A 82 -28.57 17.27 10.32
CA LEU A 82 -28.96 17.84 9.03
C LEU A 82 -30.49 17.93 8.85
N TYR A 83 -31.25 16.94 9.33
CA TYR A 83 -32.72 17.03 9.39
C TYR A 83 -33.19 18.13 10.34
N ALA A 84 -32.58 18.24 11.53
CA ALA A 84 -32.92 19.28 12.50
C ALA A 84 -32.63 20.69 11.98
N LEU A 85 -31.49 20.89 11.30
CA LEU A 85 -31.13 22.15 10.64
C LEU A 85 -32.09 22.49 9.50
N ARG A 86 -32.52 21.49 8.74
CA ARG A 86 -33.52 21.68 7.67
C ARG A 86 -34.89 22.06 8.23
N GLU A 87 -35.32 21.44 9.35
CA GLU A 87 -36.57 21.81 10.03
C GLU A 87 -36.51 23.22 10.62
N ALA A 88 -35.33 23.64 11.09
CA ALA A 88 -35.10 24.96 11.68
C ALA A 88 -35.18 26.14 10.68
N ALA A 89 -35.20 25.90 9.36
CA ALA A 89 -35.22 26.93 8.33
C ALA A 89 -36.42 26.85 7.36
N PRO A 90 -37.33 27.85 7.23
CA PRO A 90 -37.74 28.95 8.10
C PRO A 90 -39.21 28.77 8.55
N ALA A 91 -39.43 28.35 9.80
CA ALA A 91 -40.71 28.53 10.49
C ALA A 91 -40.52 29.52 11.64
N LYS A 92 -41.02 30.73 11.43
CA LYS A 92 -41.24 31.82 12.39
C LYS A 92 -40.84 31.50 13.83
N ALA A 93 -39.80 32.19 14.30
CA ALA A 93 -39.61 32.66 15.67
C ALA A 93 -40.66 32.14 16.67
N ARG A 94 -40.43 30.94 17.21
CA ARG A 94 -41.02 30.62 18.50
C ARG A 94 -40.31 31.52 19.50
N LYS A 95 -41.07 32.49 20.02
CA LYS A 95 -40.74 33.23 21.22
C LYS A 95 -40.55 32.25 22.38
N GLY A 96 -39.40 31.61 22.45
CA GLY A 96 -38.78 31.30 23.73
C GLY A 96 -38.52 32.62 24.41
N LYS A 97 -38.86 32.73 25.70
CA LYS A 97 -38.51 33.87 26.54
C LYS A 97 -37.07 34.27 26.22
N THR A 98 -36.90 35.49 25.70
CA THR A 98 -35.60 36.15 25.70
C THR A 98 -35.16 36.25 27.16
N THR A 99 -34.29 35.33 27.59
CA THR A 99 -33.32 35.67 28.61
C THR A 99 -32.47 36.77 27.99
N ALA A 100 -32.81 38.02 28.32
CA ALA A 100 -31.95 39.14 28.05
C ALA A 100 -30.54 38.82 28.58
N GLY A 101 -29.54 38.93 27.71
CA GLY A 101 -28.16 39.16 28.14
C GLY A 101 -27.33 37.95 28.58
N LYS A 102 -27.45 36.77 27.95
CA LYS A 102 -26.36 35.79 28.06
C LYS A 102 -25.38 36.03 26.91
N MET A 103 -24.26 36.67 27.23
CA MET A 103 -23.13 36.82 26.32
C MET A 103 -22.54 35.44 26.00
N SER A 104 -22.09 35.24 24.75
CA SER A 104 -21.34 34.03 24.38
C SER A 104 -19.96 34.03 25.05
N PHE A 105 -19.25 32.90 25.03
CA PHE A 105 -17.88 32.82 25.56
C PHE A 105 -16.96 33.88 24.90
N GLU A 106 -17.04 34.01 23.58
CA GLU A 106 -16.25 34.99 22.82
C GLU A 106 -16.66 36.42 23.16
N ASP A 107 -17.96 36.71 23.34
CA ASP A 107 -18.41 38.04 23.76
C ASP A 107 -17.85 38.42 25.13
N ILE A 108 -17.79 37.47 26.07
CA ILE A 108 -17.20 37.68 27.40
C ILE A 108 -15.70 37.89 27.26
N LEU A 109 -15.02 37.01 26.51
CA LEU A 109 -13.57 37.07 26.29
C LEU A 109 -13.14 38.42 25.68
N LEU A 110 -13.91 38.97 24.75
CA LEU A 110 -13.67 40.26 24.10
C LEU A 110 -13.94 41.47 25.00
N GLN A 111 -14.73 41.32 26.06
CA GLN A 111 -15.00 42.38 27.03
C GLN A 111 -14.04 42.38 28.22
N LEU A 112 -13.35 41.26 28.48
CA LEU A 112 -12.36 41.18 29.56
C LEU A 112 -11.21 42.16 29.33
N ASP A 113 -10.84 42.88 30.37
CA ASP A 113 -9.57 43.60 30.35
C ASP A 113 -8.38 42.64 30.61
N ILE A 114 -7.18 43.17 30.40
CA ILE A 114 -5.97 42.35 30.50
C ILE A 114 -5.66 41.88 31.94
N GLU A 115 -6.09 42.63 32.96
CA GLU A 115 -5.88 42.23 34.36
C GLU A 115 -6.91 41.19 34.81
N GLU A 116 -8.16 41.30 34.36
CA GLU A 116 -9.19 40.28 34.58
C GLU A 116 -8.77 38.95 33.96
N LEU A 117 -8.28 38.97 32.72
CA LEU A 117 -7.78 37.77 32.04
C LEU A 117 -6.54 37.19 32.75
N ARG A 118 -5.58 38.03 33.15
CA ARG A 118 -4.40 37.59 33.91
C ARG A 118 -4.79 36.95 35.24
N GLU A 119 -5.76 37.52 35.95
CA GLU A 119 -6.23 36.98 37.22
C GLU A 119 -6.96 35.64 37.04
N PHE A 120 -7.79 35.51 35.99
CA PHE A 120 -8.40 34.23 35.63
C PHE A 120 -7.35 33.15 35.36
N ILE A 121 -6.35 33.46 34.55
CA ILE A 121 -5.24 32.53 34.23
C ILE A 121 -4.45 32.16 35.49
N ARG A 122 -4.17 33.10 36.40
CA ARG A 122 -3.50 32.80 37.68
C ARG A 122 -4.31 31.84 38.53
N ARG A 123 -5.62 32.03 38.61
CA ARG A 123 -6.52 31.12 39.35
C ARG A 123 -6.58 29.75 38.73
N GLN A 124 -6.67 29.66 37.40
CA GLN A 124 -6.65 28.39 36.69
C GLN A 124 -5.33 27.64 36.94
N LYS A 125 -4.18 28.31 36.82
CA LYS A 125 -2.87 27.74 37.13
C LYS A 125 -2.77 27.23 38.57
N ALA A 126 -3.37 27.93 39.55
CA ALA A 126 -3.33 27.52 40.94
C ALA A 126 -4.14 26.24 41.21
N GLN A 127 -5.15 25.96 40.38
CA GLN A 127 -6.03 24.79 40.50
C GLN A 127 -5.58 23.62 39.62
N ASP A 128 -4.90 23.91 38.51
CA ASP A 128 -4.51 22.95 37.49
C ASP A 128 -3.03 23.11 37.13
N ARG A 129 -2.24 22.15 37.60
CA ARG A 129 -0.79 22.09 37.33
C ARG A 129 -0.51 21.85 35.84
N GLU A 130 -1.33 21.04 35.17
CA GLU A 130 -1.16 20.70 33.76
C GLU A 130 -1.42 21.92 32.89
N PHE A 131 -2.49 22.67 33.15
CA PHE A 131 -2.73 23.97 32.52
C PHE A 131 -1.54 24.92 32.72
N GLY A 132 -0.98 24.98 33.93
CA GLY A 132 0.20 25.79 34.22
C GLY A 132 1.42 25.41 33.38
N GLU A 133 1.67 24.12 33.17
CA GLU A 133 2.77 23.62 32.35
C GLU A 133 2.54 23.90 30.86
N GLN A 134 1.33 23.65 30.34
CA GLN A 134 0.93 23.95 28.97
C GLN A 134 1.03 25.46 28.68
N PHE A 135 0.59 26.32 29.60
CA PHE A 135 0.71 27.77 29.48
C PHE A 135 2.18 28.19 29.33
N MET A 136 3.07 27.64 30.17
CA MET A 136 4.50 27.98 30.12
C MET A 136 5.16 27.50 28.81
N LEU A 137 4.74 26.36 28.26
CA LEU A 137 5.23 25.87 26.97
C LEU A 137 4.70 26.74 25.81
N PHE A 138 3.40 27.02 25.81
CA PHE A 138 2.73 27.82 24.78
C PHE A 138 3.33 29.22 24.64
N PHE A 139 3.76 29.84 25.74
CA PHE A 139 4.43 31.15 25.78
C PHE A 139 5.94 31.05 26.00
N SER A 140 6.57 29.96 25.59
CA SER A 140 8.01 29.74 25.73
C SER A 140 8.88 30.78 25.01
N ASP A 141 8.35 31.49 24.02
CA ASP A 141 9.01 32.62 23.35
C ASP A 141 9.28 33.79 24.32
N LYS A 142 8.52 33.90 25.41
CA LYS A 142 8.70 34.91 26.46
C LYS A 142 9.78 34.56 27.47
N ASP A 143 10.27 33.32 27.48
CA ASP A 143 11.35 32.87 28.36
C ASP A 143 12.49 32.20 27.56
N PRO A 144 13.48 32.98 27.10
CA PRO A 144 14.65 32.44 26.40
C PRO A 144 15.46 31.43 27.21
N GLN A 145 15.40 31.45 28.55
CA GLN A 145 16.18 30.54 29.40
C GLN A 145 15.49 29.19 29.60
N MET A 146 14.20 29.08 29.26
CA MET A 146 13.47 27.82 29.38
C MET A 146 14.06 26.76 28.45
N ASP A 147 14.38 25.59 29.01
CA ASP A 147 14.74 24.40 28.25
C ASP A 147 13.47 23.71 27.73
N VAL A 148 12.99 24.20 26.58
CA VAL A 148 11.75 23.73 25.94
C VAL A 148 11.90 22.28 25.48
N GLU A 149 13.07 21.90 24.94
CA GLU A 149 13.36 20.52 24.51
C GLU A 149 13.22 19.56 25.69
N LYS A 150 13.87 19.85 26.82
CA LYS A 150 13.81 18.99 28.01
C LYS A 150 12.38 18.78 28.50
N LYS A 151 11.54 19.82 28.51
CA LYS A 151 10.14 19.70 28.92
C LYS A 151 9.33 18.80 27.99
N TYR A 152 9.44 18.97 26.67
CA TYR A 152 8.75 18.11 25.72
C TYR A 152 9.27 16.66 25.81
N ARG A 153 10.57 16.44 26.01
CA ARG A 153 11.14 15.10 26.23
C ARG A 153 10.58 14.44 27.48
N GLU A 154 10.50 15.17 28.59
CA GLU A 154 9.89 14.66 29.83
C GLU A 154 8.42 14.31 29.64
N MET A 155 7.66 15.13 28.92
CA MET A 155 6.26 14.86 28.60
C MET A 155 6.10 13.60 27.74
N VAL A 156 6.84 13.46 26.64
CA VAL A 156 6.77 12.28 25.77
C VAL A 156 7.19 11.02 26.52
N ARG A 157 8.23 11.08 27.36
CA ARG A 157 8.63 9.97 28.25
C ARG A 157 7.55 9.56 29.24
N GLN A 158 6.84 10.53 29.82
CA GLN A 158 5.75 10.25 30.76
C GLN A 158 4.57 9.58 30.05
N LEU A 159 4.22 10.05 28.85
CA LEU A 159 3.21 9.42 28.01
C LEU A 159 3.62 7.98 27.66
N ALA A 160 4.86 7.78 27.20
CA ALA A 160 5.35 6.43 26.87
C ALA A 160 5.24 5.50 28.08
N ARG A 161 5.74 5.91 29.26
CA ARG A 161 5.65 5.13 30.51
C ARG A 161 4.22 4.82 30.93
N LYS A 162 3.29 5.75 30.73
CA LYS A 162 1.87 5.56 31.07
C LYS A 162 1.20 4.49 30.20
N HIS A 163 1.69 4.32 28.97
CA HIS A 163 1.13 3.42 27.96
C HIS A 163 1.96 2.14 27.74
N SER A 164 3.05 1.95 28.48
CA SER A 164 3.89 0.75 28.48
C SER A 164 3.74 -0.04 29.79
N ASP A 165 3.85 -1.37 29.73
CA ASP A 165 4.03 -2.22 30.90
C ASP A 165 5.46 -2.79 30.93
N ARG A 166 6.15 -2.64 32.06
CA ARG A 166 7.55 -3.06 32.25
C ARG A 166 8.52 -2.61 31.15
N GLY A 167 8.25 -1.46 30.54
CA GLY A 167 9.07 -0.89 29.47
C GLY A 167 8.77 -1.43 28.06
N PHE A 168 7.76 -2.28 27.90
CA PHE A 168 7.26 -2.73 26.60
C PHE A 168 5.88 -2.16 26.32
N MET A 169 5.64 -1.65 25.11
CA MET A 169 4.32 -1.17 24.67
C MET A 169 3.65 -2.22 23.80
N ASP A 170 2.57 -2.82 24.28
CA ASP A 170 1.83 -3.82 23.51
C ASP A 170 1.02 -3.19 22.36
N TYR A 171 0.46 -4.05 21.50
CA TYR A 171 -0.30 -3.64 20.32
C TYR A 171 -1.43 -2.64 20.64
N ARG A 172 -2.12 -2.77 21.78
CA ARG A 172 -3.21 -1.84 22.16
C ARG A 172 -2.66 -0.55 22.76
N GLY A 173 -1.55 -0.65 23.49
CA GLY A 173 -0.78 0.45 24.02
C GLY A 173 -0.35 1.42 22.92
N THR A 174 0.03 0.92 21.74
CA THR A 174 0.44 1.79 20.62
C THR A 174 -0.68 2.72 20.13
N PHE A 175 -1.92 2.24 20.03
CA PHE A 175 -3.07 3.08 19.68
C PHE A 175 -3.36 4.13 20.76
N ALA A 176 -3.33 3.73 22.03
CA ALA A 176 -3.59 4.64 23.13
C ALA A 176 -2.50 5.72 23.25
N PHE A 177 -1.23 5.33 23.07
CA PHE A 177 -0.10 6.25 23.04
C PHE A 177 -0.17 7.19 21.84
N SER A 178 -0.46 6.67 20.64
CA SER A 178 -0.66 7.49 19.43
C SER A 178 -1.75 8.54 19.64
N LYS A 179 -2.91 8.15 20.19
CA LYS A 179 -3.98 9.10 20.55
C LYS A 179 -3.50 10.16 21.54
N ALA A 180 -2.70 9.78 22.54
CA ALA A 180 -2.16 10.71 23.53
C ALA A 180 -1.06 11.62 22.97
N MET A 181 -0.40 11.23 21.87
CA MET A 181 0.61 12.03 21.18
C MET A 181 0.02 13.09 20.25
N MET A 182 -1.23 12.93 19.78
CA MET A 182 -1.86 13.89 18.85
C MET A 182 -1.80 15.34 19.34
N PRO A 183 -2.16 15.68 20.61
CA PRO A 183 -2.07 17.07 21.08
C PRO A 183 -0.65 17.64 21.08
N VAL A 184 0.36 16.77 21.27
CA VAL A 184 1.78 17.17 21.24
C VAL A 184 2.20 17.54 19.81
N LEU A 185 1.74 16.75 18.82
CA LEU A 185 2.00 17.02 17.41
C LEU A 185 1.22 18.25 16.92
N GLU A 186 -0.04 18.42 17.34
CA GLU A 186 -0.84 19.62 17.06
C GLU A 186 -0.19 20.90 17.60
N ALA A 187 0.43 20.82 18.80
CA ALA A 187 1.17 21.94 19.38
C ALA A 187 2.35 22.38 18.48
N ALA A 188 3.01 21.44 17.77
CA ALA A 188 4.05 21.79 16.80
C ALA A 188 3.49 22.57 15.62
N GLY A 189 2.34 22.15 15.06
CA GLY A 189 1.63 22.87 14.02
C GLY A 189 1.26 24.30 14.44
N HIS A 190 0.73 24.46 15.66
CA HIS A 190 0.42 25.77 16.23
C HIS A 190 1.67 26.63 16.47
N ALA A 191 2.80 26.03 16.88
CA ALA A 191 4.07 26.73 17.03
C ALA A 191 4.59 27.24 15.68
N ILE A 192 4.53 26.42 14.63
CA ILE A 192 4.90 26.81 13.26
C ILE A 192 4.02 27.97 12.77
N ALA A 193 2.70 27.88 12.95
CA ALA A 193 1.76 28.94 12.54
C ALA A 193 2.06 30.29 13.21
N ARG A 194 2.51 30.25 14.47
CA ARG A 194 2.93 31.43 15.24
C ARG A 194 4.38 31.86 14.99
N LYS A 195 5.10 31.16 14.09
CA LYS A 195 6.53 31.35 13.81
C LYS A 195 7.44 31.11 15.03
N ASN A 196 6.97 30.37 16.02
CA ASN A 196 7.78 29.92 17.15
C ASN A 196 8.53 28.63 16.76
N PHE A 197 9.49 28.76 15.84
CA PHE A 197 10.25 27.60 15.34
C PHE A 197 11.10 26.92 16.41
N ARG A 198 11.48 27.64 17.48
CA ARG A 198 12.20 27.08 18.62
C ARG A 198 11.36 26.00 19.32
N GLU A 199 10.08 26.29 19.55
CA GLU A 199 9.15 25.34 20.16
C GLU A 199 8.85 24.16 19.22
N ALA A 200 8.53 24.44 17.95
CA ALA A 200 8.27 23.38 16.97
C ALA A 200 9.46 22.42 16.82
N MET A 201 10.68 22.96 16.75
CA MET A 201 11.91 22.17 16.69
C MET A 201 12.11 21.34 17.97
N ALA A 202 11.88 21.92 19.14
CA ALA A 202 11.97 21.20 20.42
C ALA A 202 10.99 20.02 20.50
N ILE A 203 9.77 20.18 19.96
CA ILE A 203 8.79 19.10 19.86
C ILE A 203 9.30 18.00 18.92
N ALA A 204 9.73 18.37 17.70
CA ALA A 204 10.25 17.41 16.72
C ALA A 204 11.42 16.59 17.27
N GLN A 205 12.37 17.25 17.96
CA GLN A 205 13.50 16.61 18.62
C GLN A 205 13.06 15.66 19.72
N ALA A 206 12.11 16.08 20.56
CA ALA A 206 11.59 15.27 21.64
C ALA A 206 10.85 14.03 21.13
N VAL A 207 9.98 14.21 20.14
CA VAL A 207 9.25 13.13 19.49
C VAL A 207 10.22 12.13 18.88
N CYS A 208 11.13 12.57 18.01
CA CYS A 208 12.10 11.69 17.35
C CYS A 208 12.91 10.89 18.39
N LEU A 209 13.52 11.56 19.37
CA LEU A 209 14.42 10.88 20.31
C LEU A 209 13.69 9.92 21.24
N GLU A 210 12.58 10.36 21.83
CA GLU A 210 11.90 9.56 22.84
C GLU A 210 11.04 8.46 22.22
N VAL A 211 10.38 8.72 21.10
CA VAL A 211 9.56 7.70 20.44
C VAL A 211 10.44 6.64 19.76
N MET A 212 11.64 6.99 19.30
CA MET A 212 12.63 5.99 18.86
C MET A 212 13.04 5.02 19.99
N THR A 213 13.02 5.44 21.25
CA THR A 213 13.22 4.50 22.37
C THR A 213 12.04 3.54 22.56
N VAL A 214 10.82 4.01 22.28
CA VAL A 214 9.61 3.17 22.30
C VAL A 214 9.61 2.18 21.15
N GLN A 215 10.04 2.60 19.95
CA GLN A 215 10.10 1.75 18.74
C GLN A 215 10.88 0.46 18.98
N GLN A 216 11.97 0.53 19.75
CA GLN A 216 12.81 -0.63 20.07
C GLN A 216 12.13 -1.64 21.01
N ALA A 217 11.04 -1.28 21.67
CA ALA A 217 10.37 -2.07 22.68
C ALA A 217 8.84 -1.95 22.59
N CYS A 218 8.30 -2.16 21.39
CA CYS A 218 6.85 -2.16 21.17
C CYS A 218 6.40 -3.20 20.13
N ASP A 219 5.10 -3.51 20.15
CA ASP A 219 4.42 -4.19 19.05
C ASP A 219 3.78 -3.14 18.13
N ASP A 220 4.58 -2.63 17.20
CA ASP A 220 4.16 -1.64 16.21
C ASP A 220 3.69 -2.28 14.88
N SER A 221 3.09 -3.47 14.93
CA SER A 221 2.58 -4.14 13.73
C SER A 221 1.53 -3.30 12.96
N ALA A 222 0.90 -2.32 13.63
CA ALA A 222 -0.01 -1.35 13.03
C ALA A 222 0.67 -0.09 12.45
N GLY A 223 1.96 0.13 12.71
CA GLY A 223 2.71 1.30 12.26
C GLY A 223 2.38 2.61 12.99
N ASN A 224 1.74 2.55 14.15
CA ASN A 224 1.35 3.71 14.95
C ASN A 224 2.57 4.47 15.50
N ILE A 225 3.56 3.74 16.04
CA ILE A 225 4.77 4.33 16.64
C ILE A 225 5.67 4.86 15.54
N GLY A 226 5.83 4.11 14.44
CA GLY A 226 6.54 4.57 13.27
C GLY A 226 5.93 5.84 12.68
N GLY A 227 4.60 5.92 12.56
CA GLY A 227 3.91 7.13 12.11
C GLY A 227 4.22 8.37 12.94
N ILE A 228 4.29 8.23 14.27
CA ILE A 228 4.64 9.35 15.17
C ILE A 228 6.09 9.83 14.96
N ILE A 229 7.03 8.91 14.69
CA ILE A 229 8.41 9.28 14.36
C ILE A 229 8.44 10.04 13.04
N GLN A 230 7.71 9.58 12.03
CA GLN A 230 7.58 10.25 10.74
C GLN A 230 6.97 11.65 10.89
N ASP A 231 5.94 11.82 11.72
CA ASP A 231 5.38 13.14 12.04
C ASP A 231 6.43 14.05 12.69
N GLY A 232 7.25 13.50 13.59
CA GLY A 232 8.39 14.21 14.18
C GLY A 232 9.39 14.71 13.13
N ILE A 233 9.71 13.86 12.13
CA ILE A 233 10.60 14.22 11.01
C ILE A 233 9.94 15.27 10.11
N GLN A 234 8.65 15.11 9.83
CA GLN A 234 7.85 16.01 9.00
C GLN A 234 7.81 17.43 9.58
N ILE A 235 7.76 17.59 10.91
CA ILE A 235 7.83 18.91 11.54
C ILE A 235 9.13 19.65 11.15
N PHE A 236 10.28 18.97 11.05
CA PHE A 236 11.51 19.62 10.57
C PHE A 236 11.39 20.06 9.11
N GLN A 237 10.75 19.24 8.26
CA GLN A 237 10.48 19.58 6.86
C GLN A 237 9.52 20.78 6.73
N ASP A 238 8.50 20.85 7.58
CA ASP A 238 7.54 21.96 7.61
C ASP A 238 8.20 23.28 8.03
N ILE A 239 9.14 23.23 8.99
CA ILE A 239 9.95 24.39 9.34
C ILE A 239 10.86 24.79 8.17
N ALA A 240 11.53 23.83 7.52
CA ALA A 240 12.42 24.07 6.38
C ALA A 240 11.68 24.74 5.20
N ASN A 241 10.43 24.33 4.95
CA ASN A 241 9.59 24.87 3.88
C ASN A 241 8.93 26.21 4.23
N ASN A 242 8.98 26.64 5.49
CA ASN A 242 8.35 27.87 5.93
C ASN A 242 9.20 29.08 5.54
N LYS A 243 8.64 29.99 4.73
CA LYS A 243 9.32 31.21 4.26
C LYS A 243 9.80 32.14 5.38
N ALA A 244 9.23 32.04 6.58
CA ALA A 244 9.65 32.84 7.73
C ALA A 244 10.83 32.21 8.51
N ALA A 245 11.20 30.96 8.24
CA ALA A 245 12.34 30.31 8.87
C ALA A 245 13.64 30.96 8.36
N THR A 246 14.51 31.33 9.30
CA THR A 246 15.78 31.98 8.98
C THR A 246 16.87 30.93 8.71
N PRO A 247 17.95 31.29 7.99
CA PRO A 247 19.11 30.39 7.83
C PRO A 247 19.68 29.89 9.18
N GLY A 248 19.57 30.68 10.25
CA GLY A 248 20.00 30.27 11.58
C GLY A 248 19.14 29.16 12.19
N VAL A 249 17.82 29.17 11.94
CA VAL A 249 16.93 28.05 12.34
C VAL A 249 17.24 26.81 11.50
N MET A 250 17.42 26.99 10.19
CA MET A 250 17.78 25.90 9.27
C MET A 250 19.12 25.26 9.64
N ASP A 251 20.12 26.04 10.05
CA ASP A 251 21.41 25.56 10.53
C ASP A 251 21.31 24.76 11.83
N GLN A 252 20.44 25.18 12.76
CA GLN A 252 20.18 24.42 14.00
C GLN A 252 19.55 23.06 13.72
N ILE A 253 18.57 23.01 12.81
CA ILE A 253 17.95 21.75 12.38
C ILE A 253 19.01 20.87 11.70
N PHE A 254 19.77 21.42 10.75
CA PHE A 254 20.82 20.67 10.07
C PHE A 254 21.86 20.12 11.05
N ALA A 255 22.31 20.92 12.02
CA ALA A 255 23.27 20.50 13.03
C ALA A 255 22.74 19.35 13.91
N TRP A 256 21.45 19.39 14.23
CA TRP A 256 20.81 18.29 14.95
C TRP A 256 20.73 17.02 14.08
N LEU A 257 20.27 17.13 12.83
CA LEU A 257 20.19 16.01 11.89
C LEU A 257 21.57 15.40 11.61
N GLU A 258 22.61 16.23 11.40
CA GLU A 258 23.99 15.79 11.20
C GLU A 258 24.48 14.93 12.37
N LYS A 259 24.09 15.27 13.60
CA LYS A 259 24.42 14.47 14.79
C LYS A 259 23.63 13.17 14.83
N GLN A 260 22.32 13.23 14.59
CA GLN A 260 21.44 12.06 14.71
C GLN A 260 21.73 11.01 13.64
N LEU A 261 21.91 11.40 12.38
CA LEU A 261 22.13 10.48 11.25
C LEU A 261 23.40 9.62 11.38
N LEU A 262 24.36 10.03 12.22
CA LEU A 262 25.55 9.23 12.52
C LEU A 262 25.25 8.04 13.44
N ASP A 263 24.13 8.06 14.17
CA ASP A 263 23.65 6.91 14.92
C ASP A 263 22.99 5.90 13.97
N ALA A 264 23.44 4.64 14.05
CA ALA A 264 22.95 3.57 13.19
C ALA A 264 21.46 3.27 13.43
N ILE A 265 20.93 3.59 14.62
CA ILE A 265 19.55 3.28 14.99
C ILE A 265 18.51 3.85 14.01
N TRP A 266 18.79 5.03 13.43
CA TRP A 266 17.90 5.67 12.45
C TRP A 266 17.78 4.89 11.14
N PHE A 267 18.74 4.02 10.87
CA PHE A 267 18.73 3.16 9.71
C PHE A 267 18.34 1.73 10.08
N ASP A 268 18.34 1.33 11.35
CA ASP A 268 17.99 -0.04 11.76
C ASP A 268 16.46 -0.26 11.84
N TYR A 269 15.67 0.82 11.86
CA TYR A 269 14.21 0.79 11.91
C TYR A 269 13.60 1.67 10.82
N GLY A 270 12.66 1.11 10.06
CA GLY A 270 11.93 1.85 9.02
C GLY A 270 12.85 2.57 8.02
N ASP A 271 12.33 3.64 7.42
CA ASP A 271 13.07 4.49 6.48
C ASP A 271 13.50 5.84 7.10
N TYR A 272 13.44 5.98 8.42
CA TYR A 272 13.59 7.25 9.14
C TYR A 272 14.92 7.96 8.84
N GLY A 273 16.03 7.21 8.76
CA GLY A 273 17.33 7.75 8.41
C GLY A 273 17.36 8.33 7.00
N TYR A 274 16.64 7.74 6.05
CA TYR A 274 16.53 8.27 4.69
C TYR A 274 15.62 9.51 4.65
N GLU A 275 14.52 9.52 5.41
CA GLU A 275 13.63 10.68 5.54
C GLU A 275 14.37 11.88 6.18
N MET A 276 15.08 11.65 7.28
CA MET A 276 15.92 12.67 7.92
C MET A 276 17.01 13.21 6.98
N LEU A 277 17.61 12.33 6.17
CA LEU A 277 18.63 12.71 5.21
C LEU A 277 18.04 13.53 4.06
N ALA A 278 16.79 13.27 3.65
CA ALA A 278 16.07 14.11 2.69
C ALA A 278 15.78 15.51 3.25
N VAL A 279 15.41 15.62 4.54
CA VAL A 279 15.29 16.93 5.21
C VAL A 279 16.63 17.67 5.20
N ALA A 280 17.73 16.98 5.56
CA ALA A 280 19.07 17.57 5.55
C ALA A 280 19.51 18.02 4.15
N GLU A 281 19.17 17.27 3.09
CA GLU A 281 19.41 17.65 1.69
C GLU A 281 18.64 18.92 1.33
N SER A 282 17.36 19.03 1.71
CA SER A 282 16.52 20.21 1.44
C SER A 282 17.05 21.49 2.11
N LEU A 283 17.72 21.35 3.26
CA LEU A 283 18.34 22.44 4.00
C LEU A 283 19.71 22.83 3.44
N ALA A 284 20.36 21.96 2.67
CA ALA A 284 21.73 22.15 2.21
C ALA A 284 21.96 23.47 1.44
N PRO A 285 21.05 23.91 0.52
CA PRO A 285 21.18 25.20 -0.16
C PRO A 285 21.10 26.43 0.76
N HIS A 286 20.43 26.30 1.91
CA HIS A 286 20.22 27.39 2.86
C HIS A 286 21.30 27.48 3.94
N VAL A 287 22.03 26.38 4.15
CA VAL A 287 23.10 26.29 5.16
C VAL A 287 24.47 26.28 4.46
N ASN A 288 24.86 25.12 3.91
CA ASN A 288 26.10 24.94 3.17
C ASN A 288 26.07 23.58 2.44
N PRO A 289 26.03 23.54 1.09
CA PRO A 289 26.04 22.29 0.33
C PRO A 289 27.26 21.39 0.60
N GLU A 290 28.44 21.97 0.86
CA GLU A 290 29.65 21.20 1.21
C GLU A 290 29.52 20.48 2.55
N ARG A 291 28.71 21.02 3.47
CA ARG A 291 28.45 20.38 4.76
C ARG A 291 27.63 19.11 4.59
N PHE A 292 26.67 19.12 3.67
CA PHE A 292 25.87 17.94 3.33
C PHE A 292 26.70 16.86 2.64
N LEU A 293 27.58 17.22 1.70
CA LEU A 293 28.52 16.26 1.12
C LEU A 293 29.43 15.62 2.17
N ARG A 294 29.98 16.41 3.12
CA ARG A 294 30.78 15.87 4.23
C ARG A 294 29.97 14.95 5.14
N LEU A 295 28.69 15.23 5.36
CA LEU A 295 27.81 14.31 6.10
C LEU A 295 27.68 12.98 5.34
N LEU A 296 27.39 13.01 4.04
CA LEU A 296 27.33 11.80 3.22
C LEU A 296 28.64 11.01 3.25
N ASP A 297 29.79 11.68 3.21
CA ASP A 297 31.11 11.03 3.34
C ASP A 297 31.28 10.33 4.69
N LYS A 298 30.96 11.01 5.80
CA LYS A 298 30.99 10.39 7.14
C LYS A 298 30.03 9.19 7.23
N LEU A 299 28.85 9.27 6.62
CA LEU A 299 27.88 8.17 6.63
C LEU A 299 28.38 6.96 5.84
N LEU A 300 29.01 7.20 4.68
CA LEU A 300 29.64 6.17 3.85
C LEU A 300 30.83 5.51 4.56
N GLU A 301 31.68 6.30 5.23
CA GLU A 301 32.85 5.82 5.99
C GLU A 301 32.45 4.99 7.21
N SER A 302 31.52 5.50 8.03
CA SER A 302 31.04 4.80 9.24
C SER A 302 30.34 3.48 8.95
N ARG A 303 29.84 3.29 7.72
CA ARG A 303 29.15 2.09 7.25
C ARG A 303 29.98 1.25 6.29
N ALA A 304 31.31 1.43 6.29
CA ALA A 304 32.22 0.66 5.43
C ALA A 304 32.34 -0.83 5.80
N ALA A 305 31.98 -1.23 7.02
CA ALA A 305 32.05 -2.63 7.48
C ALA A 305 30.92 -3.49 6.90
N THR A 306 31.27 -4.72 6.50
CA THR A 306 30.45 -5.63 5.69
C THR A 306 29.31 -6.30 6.46
N GLY A 307 28.12 -6.29 5.83
CA GLY A 307 26.89 -6.96 6.23
C GLY A 307 25.79 -6.62 5.22
N THR A 308 24.91 -7.55 4.87
CA THR A 308 23.92 -7.39 3.77
C THR A 308 23.04 -6.16 3.92
N TYR A 309 22.61 -5.82 5.14
CA TYR A 309 21.80 -4.63 5.39
C TYR A 309 22.58 -3.31 5.17
N ARG A 310 23.85 -3.28 5.58
CA ARG A 310 24.73 -2.11 5.42
C ARG A 310 25.14 -1.86 3.97
N GLU A 311 25.12 -2.92 3.13
CA GLU A 311 25.34 -2.80 1.69
C GLU A 311 24.23 -1.94 1.04
N TYR A 312 22.95 -2.23 1.31
CA TYR A 312 21.83 -1.45 0.78
C TYR A 312 21.87 0.02 1.19
N THR A 313 22.13 0.32 2.47
CA THR A 313 22.26 1.72 2.92
C THR A 313 23.41 2.44 2.23
N ARG A 314 24.56 1.76 2.07
CA ARG A 314 25.72 2.33 1.38
C ARG A 314 25.43 2.61 -0.09
N GLU A 315 24.69 1.72 -0.76
CA GLU A 315 24.24 1.94 -2.14
C GLU A 315 23.29 3.14 -2.23
N ALA A 316 22.32 3.26 -1.32
CA ALA A 316 21.41 4.39 -1.25
C ALA A 316 22.14 5.73 -1.04
N LEU A 317 23.10 5.77 -0.12
CA LEU A 317 23.94 6.95 0.14
C LEU A 317 24.79 7.36 -1.07
N LYS A 318 25.39 6.38 -1.77
CA LYS A 318 26.12 6.63 -3.02
C LYS A 318 25.19 7.23 -4.09
N LYS A 319 24.00 6.65 -4.29
CA LYS A 319 22.98 7.17 -5.22
C LYS A 319 22.60 8.61 -4.89
N GLN A 320 22.35 8.91 -3.62
CA GLN A 320 22.01 10.27 -3.19
C GLN A 320 23.16 11.25 -3.40
N LYS A 321 24.40 10.85 -3.08
CA LYS A 321 25.59 11.68 -3.33
C LYS A 321 25.78 11.99 -4.81
N ILE A 322 25.60 10.99 -5.69
CA ILE A 322 25.66 11.18 -7.16
C ILE A 322 24.64 12.21 -7.61
N ARG A 323 23.35 12.03 -7.24
CA ARG A 323 22.28 12.96 -7.60
C ARG A 323 22.53 14.38 -7.10
N PHE A 324 23.01 14.51 -5.86
CA PHE A 324 23.30 15.82 -5.27
C PHE A 324 24.48 16.52 -5.98
N LEU A 325 25.54 15.78 -6.33
CA LEU A 325 26.66 16.32 -7.11
C LEU A 325 26.22 16.77 -8.52
N GLN A 326 25.39 15.99 -9.21
CA GLN A 326 24.81 16.35 -10.50
C GLN A 326 23.93 17.61 -10.39
N ALA A 327 23.08 17.71 -9.37
CA ALA A 327 22.24 18.88 -9.14
C ALA A 327 23.05 20.16 -8.89
N MET A 328 24.27 20.04 -8.36
CA MET A 328 25.22 21.15 -8.21
C MET A 328 26.07 21.42 -9.46
N GLY A 329 25.90 20.66 -10.55
CA GLY A 329 26.72 20.77 -11.77
C GLY A 329 28.17 20.27 -11.60
N ARG A 330 28.45 19.45 -10.58
CA ARG A 330 29.79 18.90 -10.31
C ARG A 330 30.02 17.59 -11.06
N GLU A 331 29.92 17.68 -12.39
CA GLU A 331 29.94 16.52 -13.30
C GLU A 331 31.20 15.66 -13.16
N GLN A 332 32.37 16.25 -12.92
CA GLN A 332 33.62 15.50 -12.78
C GLN A 332 33.60 14.58 -11.55
N GLU A 333 33.11 15.08 -10.42
CA GLU A 333 33.05 14.31 -9.16
C GLU A 333 31.93 13.29 -9.18
N ALA A 334 30.76 13.66 -9.74
CA ALA A 334 29.68 12.72 -9.99
C ALA A 334 30.16 11.57 -10.89
N GLY A 335 30.84 11.88 -12.00
CA GLY A 335 31.39 10.89 -12.92
C GLY A 335 32.40 9.95 -12.28
N GLN A 336 33.29 10.46 -11.42
CA GLN A 336 34.23 9.61 -10.65
C GLN A 336 33.49 8.66 -9.72
N LEU A 337 32.48 9.14 -9.01
CA LEU A 337 31.70 8.31 -8.07
C LEU A 337 30.83 7.27 -8.79
N ILE A 338 30.24 7.63 -9.94
CA ILE A 338 29.52 6.70 -10.83
C ILE A 338 30.46 5.58 -11.29
N ALA A 339 31.64 5.93 -11.81
CA ALA A 339 32.62 4.94 -12.27
C ALA A 339 33.05 3.98 -11.15
N ALA A 340 33.17 4.47 -9.91
CA ALA A 340 33.48 3.67 -8.73
C ALA A 340 32.27 2.93 -8.12
N SER A 341 31.08 3.08 -8.69
CA SER A 341 29.82 2.51 -8.17
C SER A 341 29.03 1.72 -9.23
N MET A 342 29.71 1.27 -10.28
CA MET A 342 29.13 0.47 -11.36
C MET A 342 28.67 -0.93 -10.89
N ASP A 343 29.01 -1.34 -9.68
CA ASP A 343 28.48 -2.54 -9.02
C ASP A 343 27.01 -2.39 -8.60
N ILE A 344 26.52 -1.16 -8.46
CA ILE A 344 25.14 -0.84 -8.11
C ILE A 344 24.28 -0.87 -9.38
N VAL A 345 23.22 -1.68 -9.35
CA VAL A 345 22.36 -1.93 -10.52
C VAL A 345 21.76 -0.64 -11.07
N GLU A 346 21.17 0.21 -10.22
CA GLU A 346 20.49 1.43 -10.68
C GLU A 346 21.47 2.48 -11.20
N VAL A 347 22.68 2.59 -10.62
CA VAL A 347 23.73 3.49 -11.13
C VAL A 347 24.18 3.04 -12.52
N ARG A 348 24.40 1.74 -12.70
CA ARG A 348 24.74 1.17 -14.01
C ARG A 348 23.61 1.34 -15.02
N LEU A 349 22.36 1.16 -14.59
CA LEU A 349 21.19 1.28 -15.47
C LEU A 349 21.03 2.72 -15.96
N GLU A 350 21.26 3.72 -15.11
CA GLU A 350 21.26 5.13 -15.53
C GLU A 350 22.29 5.38 -16.65
N MET A 351 23.48 4.80 -16.54
CA MET A 351 24.52 4.88 -17.59
C MET A 351 24.16 4.12 -18.86
N VAL A 352 23.43 3.01 -18.74
CA VAL A 352 22.89 2.27 -19.88
C VAL A 352 21.83 3.11 -20.60
N GLU A 353 20.88 3.71 -19.88
CA GLU A 353 19.85 4.57 -20.46
C GLU A 353 20.44 5.83 -21.09
N GLU A 354 21.46 6.44 -20.48
CA GLU A 354 22.21 7.55 -21.08
C GLU A 354 22.86 7.14 -22.41
N ALA A 355 23.51 5.98 -22.46
CA ALA A 355 24.13 5.47 -23.67
C ALA A 355 23.07 5.17 -24.76
N ILE A 356 21.93 4.57 -24.39
CA ILE A 356 20.80 4.35 -25.29
C ILE A 356 20.25 5.67 -25.83
N ALA A 357 20.06 6.69 -24.98
CA ALA A 357 19.56 8.00 -25.37
C ALA A 357 20.49 8.71 -26.38
N ARG A 358 21.81 8.49 -26.24
CA ARG A 358 22.84 8.97 -27.18
C ARG A 358 23.01 8.09 -28.42
N LYS A 359 22.24 7.00 -28.55
CA LYS A 359 22.36 5.94 -29.57
C LYS A 359 23.74 5.25 -29.59
N ASP A 360 24.46 5.28 -28.48
CA ASP A 360 25.70 4.55 -28.28
C ASP A 360 25.39 3.13 -27.76
N TYR A 361 24.82 2.30 -28.63
CA TYR A 361 24.38 0.95 -28.27
C TYR A 361 25.54 0.02 -27.95
N LEU A 362 26.73 0.25 -28.53
CA LEU A 362 27.94 -0.52 -28.20
C LEU A 362 28.31 -0.33 -26.73
N ARG A 363 28.37 0.92 -26.26
CA ARG A 363 28.63 1.22 -24.85
C ARG A 363 27.53 0.66 -23.95
N ALA A 364 26.26 0.81 -24.32
CA ALA A 364 25.14 0.25 -23.56
C ALA A 364 25.28 -1.27 -23.38
N LYS A 365 25.58 -2.02 -24.45
CA LYS A 365 25.80 -3.47 -24.41
C LYS A 365 27.00 -3.86 -23.53
N GLN A 366 28.10 -3.11 -23.59
CA GLN A 366 29.27 -3.34 -22.72
C GLN A 366 28.94 -3.14 -21.23
N LEU A 367 28.19 -2.08 -20.92
CA LEU A 367 27.73 -1.81 -19.56
C LEU A 367 26.82 -2.93 -19.06
N ILE A 368 25.88 -3.40 -19.90
CA ILE A 368 24.98 -4.49 -19.57
C ILE A 368 25.76 -5.80 -19.33
N ALA A 369 26.72 -6.14 -20.20
CA ALA A 369 27.53 -7.34 -20.05
C ALA A 369 28.24 -7.39 -18.68
N GLY A 370 28.89 -6.29 -18.28
CA GLY A 370 29.49 -6.20 -16.95
C GLY A 370 28.47 -6.26 -15.80
N GLY A 371 27.23 -5.80 -16.03
CA GLY A 371 26.13 -5.95 -15.08
C GLY A 371 25.66 -7.40 -14.91
N ILE A 372 25.62 -8.15 -16.01
CA ILE A 372 25.30 -9.58 -16.02
C ILE A 372 26.38 -10.37 -15.26
N GLU A 373 27.66 -10.14 -15.55
CA GLU A 373 28.78 -10.82 -14.85
C GLU A 373 28.69 -10.63 -13.33
N ILE A 374 28.43 -9.41 -12.86
CA ILE A 374 28.26 -9.12 -11.44
C ILE A 374 27.02 -9.84 -10.89
N ALA A 375 25.88 -9.76 -11.58
CA ALA A 375 24.64 -10.40 -11.14
C ALA A 375 24.76 -11.94 -11.07
N GLU A 376 25.46 -12.56 -12.02
CA GLU A 376 25.76 -14.00 -12.00
C GLU A 376 26.67 -14.37 -10.83
N SER A 377 27.73 -13.60 -10.57
CA SER A 377 28.63 -13.84 -9.44
C SER A 377 27.94 -13.74 -8.07
N LYS A 378 26.93 -12.87 -7.96
CA LYS A 378 26.08 -12.72 -6.75
C LYS A 378 24.93 -13.73 -6.70
N GLY A 379 24.72 -14.54 -7.74
CA GLY A 379 23.60 -15.49 -7.82
C GLY A 379 22.24 -14.80 -7.89
N HIS A 380 22.14 -13.66 -8.58
CA HIS A 380 20.94 -12.83 -8.73
C HIS A 380 20.28 -13.00 -10.11
N PRO A 381 19.60 -14.13 -10.40
CA PRO A 381 19.03 -14.40 -11.73
C PRO A 381 17.91 -13.43 -12.13
N GLY A 382 17.24 -12.80 -11.16
CA GLY A 382 16.28 -11.73 -11.42
C GLY A 382 16.94 -10.50 -12.04
N THR A 383 18.11 -10.11 -11.55
CA THR A 383 18.90 -8.98 -12.09
C THR A 383 19.48 -9.32 -13.46
N VAL A 384 19.96 -10.55 -13.66
CA VAL A 384 20.38 -11.01 -15.01
C VAL A 384 19.24 -10.86 -16.01
N ARG A 385 18.04 -11.30 -15.64
CA ARG A 385 16.85 -11.14 -16.51
C ARG A 385 16.55 -9.68 -16.82
N GLN A 386 16.62 -8.78 -15.83
CA GLN A 386 16.41 -7.35 -16.07
C GLN A 386 17.39 -6.80 -17.11
N TRP A 387 18.66 -7.18 -17.03
CA TRP A 387 19.68 -6.81 -18.01
C TRP A 387 19.38 -7.35 -19.42
N GLU A 388 18.94 -8.60 -19.51
CA GLU A 388 18.56 -9.23 -20.79
C GLU A 388 17.31 -8.58 -21.42
N GLU A 389 16.35 -8.11 -20.61
CA GLU A 389 15.21 -7.34 -21.10
C GLU A 389 15.64 -6.00 -21.73
N VAL A 390 16.70 -5.37 -21.20
CA VAL A 390 17.31 -4.18 -21.83
C VAL A 390 18.03 -4.55 -23.13
N LEU A 391 18.71 -5.70 -23.21
CA LEU A 391 19.32 -6.17 -24.47
C LEU A 391 18.28 -6.41 -25.56
N LEU A 392 17.12 -6.99 -25.21
CA LEU A 392 15.99 -7.13 -26.13
C LEU A 392 15.50 -5.77 -26.65
N ARG A 393 15.38 -4.76 -25.76
CA ARG A 393 15.01 -3.39 -26.14
C ARG A 393 16.05 -2.77 -27.08
N ILE A 394 17.34 -2.92 -26.79
CA ILE A 394 18.41 -2.43 -27.66
C ILE A 394 18.35 -3.11 -29.04
N ALA A 395 18.16 -4.43 -29.08
CA ALA A 395 18.02 -5.16 -30.34
C ALA A 395 16.85 -4.64 -31.19
N GLN A 396 15.73 -4.29 -30.55
CA GLN A 396 14.61 -3.65 -31.24
C GLN A 396 14.95 -2.24 -31.76
N LEU A 397 15.75 -1.46 -31.04
CA LEU A 397 16.17 -0.11 -31.46
C LEU A 397 17.21 -0.13 -32.61
N GLU A 398 18.00 -1.20 -32.71
CA GLU A 398 19.00 -1.40 -33.76
C GLU A 398 18.48 -2.17 -34.98
N ASP A 399 17.20 -2.57 -34.97
CA ASP A 399 16.63 -3.50 -35.95
C ASP A 399 17.41 -4.83 -36.06
N ASP A 400 18.07 -5.25 -34.96
CA ASP A 400 18.78 -6.54 -34.84
C ASP A 400 17.76 -7.66 -34.57
N LEU A 401 17.21 -8.18 -35.67
CA LEU A 401 16.18 -9.21 -35.64
C LEU A 401 16.67 -10.52 -35.01
N ASP A 402 17.93 -10.89 -35.19
CA ASP A 402 18.46 -12.16 -34.69
C ASP A 402 18.53 -12.16 -33.16
N THR A 403 19.10 -11.09 -32.58
CA THR A 403 19.15 -10.91 -31.12
C THR A 403 17.74 -10.72 -30.54
N PHE A 404 16.87 -9.98 -31.23
CA PHE A 404 15.48 -9.81 -30.83
C PHE A 404 14.75 -11.16 -30.76
N ARG A 405 14.85 -11.98 -31.81
CA ARG A 405 14.23 -13.32 -31.90
C ARG A 405 14.77 -14.25 -30.81
N PHE A 406 16.07 -14.20 -30.52
CA PHE A 406 16.68 -14.98 -29.46
C PHE A 406 16.07 -14.69 -28.08
N PHE A 407 16.05 -13.41 -27.67
CA PHE A 407 15.51 -13.03 -26.36
C PHE A 407 13.99 -13.17 -26.29
N ALA A 408 13.26 -12.80 -27.35
CA ALA A 408 11.80 -12.99 -27.41
C ALA A 408 11.42 -14.47 -27.24
N LYS A 409 12.10 -15.39 -27.92
CA LYS A 409 11.90 -16.84 -27.75
C LYS A 409 12.25 -17.27 -26.32
N ARG A 410 13.41 -16.86 -25.80
CA ARG A 410 13.85 -17.24 -24.45
C ARG A 410 12.83 -16.80 -23.39
N PHE A 411 12.39 -15.55 -23.42
CA PHE A 411 11.40 -15.03 -22.47
C PHE A 411 10.00 -15.59 -22.69
N ALA A 412 9.68 -16.03 -23.91
CA ALA A 412 8.45 -16.75 -24.17
C ALA A 412 8.37 -18.07 -23.40
N PHE A 413 9.48 -18.72 -23.03
CA PHE A 413 9.45 -20.08 -22.47
C PHE A 413 10.20 -20.28 -21.13
N ILE A 414 10.91 -19.27 -20.61
CA ILE A 414 11.77 -19.42 -19.42
C ILE A 414 11.03 -19.81 -18.12
N ARG A 415 9.76 -19.41 -17.94
CA ARG A 415 8.94 -19.73 -16.76
C ARG A 415 7.52 -20.10 -17.18
N GLY A 416 7.42 -21.10 -18.05
CA GLY A 416 6.20 -21.40 -18.79
C GLY A 416 5.99 -20.41 -19.94
N MET A 417 4.93 -20.61 -20.72
CA MET A 417 4.69 -19.81 -21.91
C MET A 417 4.18 -18.41 -21.55
N SER A 418 4.94 -17.37 -21.88
CA SER A 418 4.49 -15.97 -21.82
C SER A 418 3.79 -15.59 -23.13
N PRO A 419 2.47 -15.29 -23.12
CA PRO A 419 1.75 -14.92 -24.34
C PRO A 419 2.33 -13.67 -25.00
N GLU A 420 2.77 -12.69 -24.22
CA GLU A 420 3.32 -11.43 -24.74
C GLU A 420 4.61 -11.67 -25.54
N PHE A 421 5.59 -12.35 -24.94
CA PHE A 421 6.86 -12.63 -25.61
C PHE A 421 6.72 -13.63 -26.75
N TYR A 422 5.78 -14.58 -26.64
CA TYR A 422 5.47 -15.47 -27.75
C TYR A 422 4.94 -14.71 -28.96
N GLN A 423 4.03 -13.75 -28.76
CA GLN A 423 3.53 -12.92 -29.86
C GLN A 423 4.63 -12.02 -30.45
N LYS A 424 5.52 -11.45 -29.62
CA LYS A 424 6.70 -10.72 -30.11
C LYS A 424 7.61 -11.60 -30.97
N TRP A 425 7.87 -12.84 -30.52
CA TRP A 425 8.67 -13.79 -31.28
C TRP A 425 7.98 -14.19 -32.59
N LYS A 426 6.70 -14.55 -32.56
CA LYS A 426 5.91 -14.91 -33.74
C LYS A 426 5.84 -13.80 -34.78
N SER A 427 5.50 -12.60 -34.36
CA SER A 427 5.36 -11.44 -35.25
C SER A 427 6.68 -10.96 -35.87
N SER A 428 7.82 -11.44 -35.37
CA SER A 428 9.12 -11.16 -35.97
C SER A 428 9.44 -12.01 -37.20
N PHE A 429 8.60 -12.99 -37.56
CA PHE A 429 8.72 -13.81 -38.77
C PHE A 429 7.59 -13.52 -39.74
N SER A 430 7.83 -13.76 -41.03
CA SER A 430 6.76 -13.74 -42.02
C SER A 430 5.78 -14.92 -41.82
N PRO A 431 4.52 -14.80 -42.28
CA PRO A 431 3.56 -15.91 -42.27
C PRO A 431 4.05 -17.17 -43.00
N GLU A 432 4.96 -17.02 -43.97
CA GLU A 432 5.55 -18.12 -44.73
C GLU A 432 6.66 -18.85 -43.96
N GLU A 433 7.46 -18.12 -43.17
CA GLU A 433 8.56 -18.69 -42.36
C GLU A 433 8.06 -19.30 -41.05
N TRP A 434 7.02 -18.72 -40.45
CA TRP A 434 6.57 -19.08 -39.11
C TRP A 434 6.23 -20.57 -38.93
N PRO A 435 5.51 -21.25 -39.85
CA PRO A 435 5.17 -22.66 -39.71
C PRO A 435 6.39 -23.57 -39.51
N GLU A 436 7.48 -23.29 -40.23
CA GLU A 436 8.74 -24.05 -40.11
C GLU A 436 9.41 -23.75 -38.76
N VAL A 437 9.51 -22.48 -38.39
CA VAL A 437 10.14 -22.05 -37.13
C VAL A 437 9.45 -22.63 -35.90
N ILE A 438 8.12 -22.55 -35.83
CA ILE A 438 7.37 -23.12 -34.71
C ILE A 438 7.40 -24.65 -34.73
N GLY A 439 7.39 -25.25 -35.93
CA GLY A 439 7.54 -26.69 -36.12
C GLY A 439 8.86 -27.21 -35.53
N GLN A 440 9.97 -26.57 -35.87
CA GLN A 440 11.30 -26.91 -35.32
C GLN A 440 11.34 -26.75 -33.79
N HIS A 441 10.75 -25.68 -33.25
CA HIS A 441 10.70 -25.50 -31.80
C HIS A 441 9.88 -26.58 -31.10
N ILE A 442 8.72 -26.95 -31.64
CA ILE A 442 7.90 -28.05 -31.10
C ILE A 442 8.71 -29.36 -31.11
N GLN A 443 9.44 -29.65 -32.19
CA GLN A 443 10.29 -30.85 -32.24
C GLN A 443 11.43 -30.82 -31.20
N SER A 444 12.05 -29.64 -30.98
CA SER A 444 13.05 -29.45 -29.92
C SER A 444 12.47 -29.75 -28.54
N VAL A 445 11.29 -29.21 -28.23
CA VAL A 445 10.60 -29.44 -26.95
C VAL A 445 10.28 -30.92 -26.77
N ILE A 446 9.79 -31.60 -27.81
CA ILE A 446 9.53 -33.04 -27.76
C ILE A 446 10.80 -33.83 -27.47
N ALA A 447 11.90 -33.52 -28.17
CA ALA A 447 13.19 -34.19 -27.99
C ALA A 447 13.76 -33.96 -26.57
N GLU A 448 13.74 -32.72 -26.08
CA GLU A 448 14.20 -32.34 -24.75
C GLU A 448 13.39 -33.04 -23.65
N GLU A 449 12.06 -33.00 -23.74
CA GLU A 449 11.21 -33.70 -22.77
C GLU A 449 11.42 -35.21 -22.83
N THR A 450 11.55 -35.80 -24.03
CA THR A 450 11.79 -37.24 -24.17
C THR A 450 13.12 -37.66 -23.53
N ALA A 451 14.16 -36.84 -23.62
CA ALA A 451 15.49 -37.13 -23.08
C ALA A 451 15.62 -36.97 -21.55
N LYS A 452 14.70 -36.24 -20.89
CA LYS A 452 14.78 -35.99 -19.45
C LYS A 452 14.59 -37.28 -18.63
N PRO A 453 15.47 -37.55 -17.63
CA PRO A 453 15.31 -38.71 -16.76
C PRO A 453 14.15 -38.50 -15.79
N ARG A 454 13.18 -39.41 -15.80
CA ARG A 454 11.97 -39.36 -14.96
C ARG A 454 12.11 -40.30 -13.77
N LYS A 455 12.07 -39.73 -12.56
CA LYS A 455 12.25 -40.49 -11.30
C LYS A 455 10.96 -40.73 -10.53
N PHE A 456 9.90 -39.99 -10.84
CA PHE A 456 8.65 -40.02 -10.08
C PHE A 456 7.46 -40.36 -10.95
N ALA A 457 6.47 -41.05 -10.39
CA ALA A 457 5.26 -41.44 -11.10
C ALA A 457 4.39 -40.24 -11.57
N TRP A 458 4.48 -39.09 -10.88
CA TRP A 458 3.77 -37.86 -11.28
C TRP A 458 4.46 -37.11 -12.44
N ASP A 459 5.71 -37.45 -12.73
CA ASP A 459 6.55 -36.85 -13.78
C ASP A 459 6.51 -37.73 -15.05
N SER A 460 5.31 -37.97 -15.59
CA SER A 460 5.15 -38.76 -16.83
C SER A 460 5.51 -37.93 -18.07
N LEU A 461 5.91 -38.60 -19.15
CA LEU A 461 6.25 -37.92 -20.41
C LEU A 461 5.04 -37.18 -20.98
N GLU A 462 3.85 -37.79 -20.91
CA GLU A 462 2.60 -37.22 -21.40
C GLU A 462 2.25 -35.92 -20.66
N ASN A 463 2.41 -35.88 -19.33
CA ASN A 463 2.17 -34.68 -18.54
C ASN A 463 3.20 -33.58 -18.84
N ALA A 464 4.47 -33.94 -18.99
CA ALA A 464 5.53 -32.98 -19.31
C ALA A 464 5.36 -32.36 -20.70
N LEU A 465 5.01 -33.19 -21.70
CA LEU A 465 4.68 -32.74 -23.04
C LEU A 465 3.41 -31.87 -23.05
N PHE A 466 2.37 -32.27 -22.30
CA PHE A 466 1.15 -31.48 -22.16
C PHE A 466 1.45 -30.08 -21.62
N ASN A 467 2.18 -29.99 -20.50
CA ASN A 467 2.50 -28.70 -19.87
C ASN A 467 3.32 -27.78 -20.79
N SER A 468 4.21 -28.35 -21.60
CA SER A 468 5.10 -27.59 -22.48
C SER A 468 4.44 -27.19 -23.81
N LEU A 469 3.63 -28.07 -24.40
CA LEU A 469 3.09 -27.90 -25.75
C LEU A 469 1.63 -27.40 -25.79
N ALA A 470 0.82 -27.64 -24.75
CA ALA A 470 -0.58 -27.22 -24.76
C ALA A 470 -0.73 -25.71 -24.95
N PRO A 471 0.04 -24.83 -24.27
CA PRO A 471 -0.02 -23.39 -24.51
C PRO A 471 0.31 -23.00 -25.97
N ILE A 472 1.28 -23.68 -26.59
CA ILE A 472 1.67 -23.47 -27.99
C ILE A 472 0.52 -23.85 -28.92
N TYR A 473 -0.06 -25.05 -28.76
CA TYR A 473 -1.17 -25.50 -29.60
C TYR A 473 -2.41 -24.63 -29.43
N ILE A 474 -2.66 -24.09 -28.24
CA ILE A 474 -3.73 -23.12 -28.01
C ILE A 474 -3.46 -21.82 -28.77
N ALA A 475 -2.25 -21.27 -28.67
CA ALA A 475 -1.86 -20.03 -29.35
C ALA A 475 -1.87 -20.17 -30.88
N GLU A 476 -1.48 -21.34 -31.39
CA GLU A 476 -1.48 -21.66 -32.82
C GLU A 476 -2.81 -22.25 -33.31
N GLN A 477 -3.82 -22.36 -32.44
CA GLN A 477 -5.15 -22.91 -32.76
C GLN A 477 -5.11 -24.34 -33.35
N GLN A 478 -4.12 -25.14 -32.95
CA GLN A 478 -3.93 -26.52 -33.40
C GLN A 478 -4.77 -27.49 -32.56
N TRP A 479 -6.10 -27.39 -32.67
CA TRP A 479 -7.05 -28.07 -31.78
C TRP A 479 -6.97 -29.60 -31.82
N GLU A 480 -6.76 -30.19 -32.99
CA GLU A 480 -6.60 -31.63 -33.14
C GLU A 480 -5.34 -32.13 -32.42
N ARG A 481 -4.22 -31.42 -32.59
CA ARG A 481 -2.97 -31.73 -31.88
C ARG A 481 -3.10 -31.53 -30.38
N LEU A 482 -3.84 -30.51 -29.93
CA LEU A 482 -4.15 -30.30 -28.51
C LEU A 482 -4.97 -31.45 -27.94
N LEU A 483 -5.96 -31.97 -28.67
CA LEU A 483 -6.75 -33.13 -28.25
C LEU A 483 -5.87 -34.38 -28.08
N HIS A 484 -5.00 -34.66 -29.04
CA HIS A 484 -4.08 -35.80 -28.99
C HIS A 484 -2.96 -35.65 -27.94
N LEU A 485 -2.69 -34.43 -27.48
CA LEU A 485 -1.71 -34.15 -26.43
C LEU A 485 -2.26 -34.45 -25.02
N ILE A 486 -3.59 -34.56 -24.85
CA ILE A 486 -4.17 -34.80 -23.53
C ILE A 486 -3.68 -36.15 -22.99
N PRO A 487 -3.09 -36.20 -21.78
CA PRO A 487 -2.63 -37.44 -21.18
C PRO A 487 -3.78 -38.44 -20.96
N PRO A 488 -3.52 -39.76 -20.98
CA PRO A 488 -4.58 -40.80 -20.84
C PRO A 488 -5.39 -40.75 -19.54
N ASP A 489 -4.80 -40.22 -18.47
CA ASP A 489 -5.41 -40.02 -17.15
C ASP A 489 -5.32 -38.53 -16.76
N PRO A 490 -6.06 -37.64 -17.44
CA PRO A 490 -5.89 -36.20 -17.26
C PRO A 490 -6.44 -35.76 -15.91
N SER A 491 -5.73 -34.82 -15.27
CA SER A 491 -6.23 -34.18 -14.06
C SER A 491 -7.41 -33.25 -14.37
N GLU A 492 -8.18 -32.88 -13.35
CA GLU A 492 -9.21 -31.84 -13.49
C GLU A 492 -8.62 -30.53 -14.04
N HIS A 493 -7.41 -30.17 -13.58
CA HIS A 493 -6.70 -28.99 -14.05
C HIS A 493 -6.39 -29.05 -15.56
N THR A 494 -5.87 -30.20 -16.03
CA THR A 494 -5.59 -30.48 -17.45
C THR A 494 -6.85 -30.29 -18.30
N LEU A 495 -7.97 -30.91 -17.91
CA LEU A 495 -9.23 -30.79 -18.65
C LEU A 495 -9.81 -29.38 -18.56
N ALA A 496 -9.68 -28.71 -17.40
CA ALA A 496 -10.14 -27.34 -17.24
C ALA A 496 -9.40 -26.34 -18.14
N LEU A 497 -8.11 -26.55 -18.39
CA LEU A 497 -7.31 -25.74 -19.30
C LEU A 497 -7.79 -25.87 -20.76
N VAL A 498 -8.08 -27.08 -21.22
CA VAL A 498 -8.42 -27.33 -22.64
C VAL A 498 -9.91 -27.24 -22.95
N ARG A 499 -10.79 -27.40 -21.95
CA ARG A 499 -12.26 -27.39 -22.13
C ARG A 499 -12.77 -26.17 -22.91
N PRO A 500 -12.36 -24.92 -22.61
CA PRO A 500 -12.83 -23.74 -23.36
C PRO A 500 -12.53 -23.80 -24.87
N HIS A 501 -11.50 -24.55 -25.26
CA HIS A 501 -11.03 -24.66 -26.63
C HIS A 501 -11.62 -25.87 -27.36
N LEU A 502 -11.76 -27.00 -26.66
CA LEU A 502 -12.10 -28.29 -27.27
C LEU A 502 -13.55 -28.73 -27.07
N ALA A 503 -14.26 -28.29 -26.03
CA ALA A 503 -15.59 -28.81 -25.69
C ALA A 503 -16.63 -28.68 -26.83
N GLY A 504 -16.64 -27.54 -27.52
CA GLY A 504 -17.52 -27.33 -28.67
C GLY A 504 -17.05 -27.97 -29.98
N ARG A 505 -15.78 -28.40 -30.07
CA ARG A 505 -15.17 -28.96 -31.30
C ARG A 505 -15.11 -30.48 -31.28
N TYR A 506 -14.84 -31.05 -30.12
CA TYR A 506 -14.67 -32.49 -29.87
C TYR A 506 -15.52 -32.93 -28.67
N PRO A 507 -16.86 -32.75 -28.72
CA PRO A 507 -17.71 -32.97 -27.56
C PRO A 507 -17.70 -34.44 -27.10
N LYS A 508 -17.60 -35.40 -28.03
CA LYS A 508 -17.61 -36.83 -27.71
C LYS A 508 -16.32 -37.25 -26.99
N GLU A 509 -15.19 -36.79 -27.49
CA GLU A 509 -13.87 -37.09 -26.97
C GLU A 509 -13.67 -36.42 -25.60
N MET A 510 -14.06 -35.15 -25.47
CA MET A 510 -14.04 -34.45 -24.19
C MET A 510 -14.96 -35.10 -23.16
N LEU A 511 -16.16 -35.53 -23.56
CA LEU A 511 -17.08 -36.25 -22.67
C LEU A 511 -16.47 -37.56 -22.17
N ALA A 512 -15.85 -38.36 -23.05
CA ALA A 512 -15.22 -39.62 -22.65
C ALA A 512 -14.12 -39.40 -21.59
N LEU A 513 -13.29 -38.37 -21.74
CA LEU A 513 -12.26 -38.01 -20.76
C LEU A 513 -12.87 -37.56 -19.42
N TYR A 514 -13.94 -36.76 -19.47
CA TYR A 514 -14.64 -36.31 -18.26
C TYR A 514 -15.34 -37.46 -17.53
N LEU A 515 -15.98 -38.41 -18.22
CA LEU A 515 -16.61 -39.56 -17.59
C LEU A 515 -15.61 -40.37 -16.76
N LYS A 516 -14.43 -40.66 -17.33
CA LYS A 516 -13.35 -41.36 -16.62
C LYS A 516 -12.85 -40.59 -15.39
N LEU A 517 -12.68 -39.27 -15.51
CA LEU A 517 -12.28 -38.42 -14.38
C LEU A 517 -13.35 -38.41 -13.27
N LEU A 518 -14.64 -38.29 -13.64
CA LEU A 518 -15.76 -38.24 -12.72
C LEU A 518 -15.92 -39.55 -11.94
N GLU A 519 -15.75 -40.70 -12.60
CA GLU A 519 -15.70 -42.01 -11.94
C GLU A 519 -14.57 -42.08 -10.91
N LEU A 520 -13.35 -41.69 -11.29
CA LEU A 520 -12.19 -41.66 -10.39
C LEU A 520 -12.40 -40.73 -9.19
N MET A 521 -13.03 -39.57 -9.41
CA MET A 521 -13.38 -38.63 -8.34
C MET A 521 -14.43 -39.23 -7.40
N ALA A 522 -15.44 -39.92 -7.93
CA ALA A 522 -16.47 -40.58 -7.13
C ALA A 522 -15.90 -41.71 -6.26
N ASP A 523 -14.98 -42.51 -6.80
CA ASP A 523 -14.28 -43.56 -6.06
C ASP A 523 -13.52 -43.01 -4.86
N LYS A 524 -12.72 -41.97 -5.09
CA LYS A 524 -11.83 -41.36 -4.08
C LYS A 524 -12.56 -40.47 -3.08
N ALA A 525 -13.72 -39.92 -3.44
CA ALA A 525 -14.44 -39.00 -2.57
C ALA A 525 -14.93 -39.69 -1.29
N SER A 526 -14.67 -39.06 -0.14
CA SER A 526 -14.98 -39.60 1.19
C SER A 526 -15.78 -38.64 2.07
N ASN A 527 -15.93 -37.37 1.68
CA ASN A 527 -16.62 -36.35 2.46
C ASN A 527 -17.55 -35.49 1.59
N ARG A 528 -18.45 -34.74 2.26
CA ARG A 528 -19.50 -33.95 1.59
C ARG A 528 -18.95 -32.89 0.64
N SER A 529 -17.85 -32.23 1.01
CA SER A 529 -17.20 -31.23 0.15
C SER A 529 -16.71 -31.84 -1.18
N GLN A 530 -16.10 -33.03 -1.13
CA GLN A 530 -15.69 -33.74 -2.35
C GLN A 530 -16.88 -34.19 -3.21
N TYR A 531 -18.01 -34.58 -2.61
CA TYR A 531 -19.23 -34.88 -3.36
C TYR A 531 -19.83 -33.64 -4.02
N GLN A 532 -19.76 -32.48 -3.36
CA GLN A 532 -20.19 -31.20 -3.93
C GLN A 532 -19.33 -30.81 -5.13
N ASN A 533 -18.00 -30.98 -5.04
CA ASN A 533 -17.09 -30.73 -6.16
C ASN A 533 -17.38 -31.66 -7.35
N LEU A 534 -17.63 -32.95 -7.09
CA LEU A 534 -18.03 -33.92 -8.12
C LEU A 534 -19.33 -33.48 -8.82
N ALA A 535 -20.37 -33.15 -8.03
CA ALA A 535 -21.67 -32.72 -8.56
C ALA A 535 -21.56 -31.40 -9.34
N ALA A 536 -20.76 -30.44 -8.86
CA ALA A 536 -20.49 -29.19 -9.54
C ALA A 536 -19.79 -29.42 -10.89
N LEU A 537 -18.80 -30.31 -10.95
CA LEU A 537 -18.11 -30.66 -12.19
C LEU A 537 -19.07 -31.36 -13.18
N MET A 538 -19.92 -32.28 -12.71
CA MET A 538 -20.96 -32.90 -13.55
C MET A 538 -21.90 -31.87 -14.17
N LYS A 539 -22.40 -30.91 -13.37
CA LYS A 539 -23.24 -29.80 -13.86
C LYS A 539 -22.50 -28.97 -14.91
N LYS A 540 -21.22 -28.68 -14.66
CA LYS A 540 -20.38 -27.91 -15.58
C LYS A 540 -20.14 -28.64 -16.90
N VAL A 541 -19.92 -29.97 -16.86
CA VAL A 541 -19.80 -30.80 -18.07
C VAL A 541 -21.09 -30.78 -18.88
N LYS A 542 -22.26 -30.89 -18.22
CA LYS A 542 -23.57 -30.74 -18.87
C LYS A 542 -23.73 -29.40 -19.60
N GLN A 543 -23.29 -28.33 -18.96
CA GLN A 543 -23.37 -26.97 -19.52
C GLN A 543 -22.42 -26.77 -20.70
N ASP A 544 -21.17 -27.24 -20.58
CA ASP A 544 -20.11 -26.89 -21.52
C ASP A 544 -19.99 -27.88 -22.71
N ILE A 545 -20.49 -29.11 -22.57
CA ILE A 545 -20.37 -30.16 -23.59
C ILE A 545 -21.74 -30.57 -24.12
N GLU A 546 -21.99 -30.29 -25.39
CA GLU A 546 -23.22 -30.67 -26.07
C GLU A 546 -23.38 -32.21 -26.13
N GLY A 547 -24.60 -32.69 -25.90
CA GLY A 547 -24.90 -34.13 -25.91
C GLY A 547 -24.46 -34.90 -24.66
N SER A 548 -23.88 -34.24 -23.66
CA SER A 548 -23.38 -34.90 -22.43
C SER A 548 -24.46 -35.25 -21.40
N HIS A 549 -25.63 -34.61 -21.46
CA HIS A 549 -26.68 -34.72 -20.44
C HIS A 549 -27.04 -36.16 -20.09
N ALA A 550 -27.35 -36.98 -21.11
CA ALA A 550 -27.77 -38.37 -20.91
C ALA A 550 -26.68 -39.21 -20.25
N ALA A 551 -25.43 -39.10 -20.72
CA ALA A 551 -24.30 -39.86 -20.16
C ALA A 551 -23.98 -39.44 -18.72
N ILE A 552 -24.08 -38.15 -18.41
CA ILE A 552 -23.88 -37.67 -17.03
C ILE A 552 -25.03 -38.08 -16.12
N ASP A 553 -26.28 -38.08 -16.62
CA ASP A 553 -27.43 -38.58 -15.87
C ASP A 553 -27.32 -40.08 -15.58
N GLU A 554 -26.89 -40.86 -16.56
CA GLU A 554 -26.64 -42.30 -16.40
C GLU A 554 -25.51 -42.57 -15.40
N LEU A 555 -24.39 -41.85 -15.50
CA LEU A 555 -23.28 -41.98 -14.55
C LEU A 555 -23.72 -41.60 -13.12
N ALA A 556 -24.41 -40.48 -12.95
CA ALA A 556 -24.90 -40.06 -11.63
C ALA A 556 -25.87 -41.09 -11.03
N ALA A 557 -26.78 -41.64 -11.84
CA ALA A 557 -27.70 -42.69 -11.39
C ALA A 557 -26.96 -43.99 -11.00
N SER A 558 -25.96 -44.40 -11.80
CA SER A 558 -25.11 -45.56 -11.52
C SER A 558 -24.35 -45.41 -10.20
N LEU A 559 -23.71 -44.26 -9.97
CA LEU A 559 -22.97 -43.97 -8.73
C LEU A 559 -23.88 -43.96 -7.49
N ILE A 560 -25.12 -43.43 -7.61
CA ILE A 560 -26.11 -43.48 -6.52
C ILE A 560 -26.45 -44.92 -6.14
N GLN A 561 -26.54 -45.83 -7.12
CA GLN A 561 -26.81 -47.25 -6.89
C GLN A 561 -25.59 -47.99 -6.33
N GLN A 562 -24.39 -47.68 -6.81
CA GLN A 562 -23.14 -48.32 -6.41
C GLN A 562 -22.74 -48.00 -4.95
N TYR A 563 -23.04 -46.79 -4.46
CA TYR A 563 -22.69 -46.36 -3.10
C TYR A 563 -23.94 -46.10 -2.20
N PRO A 564 -24.74 -47.12 -1.86
CA PRO A 564 -26.01 -46.94 -1.14
C PRO A 564 -25.83 -46.39 0.28
N ARG A 565 -24.65 -46.61 0.88
CA ARG A 565 -24.30 -46.15 2.24
C ARG A 565 -23.73 -44.72 2.30
N ARG A 566 -23.47 -44.06 1.16
CA ARG A 566 -22.96 -42.69 1.09
C ARG A 566 -24.12 -41.70 0.94
N SER A 567 -24.90 -41.49 2.01
CA SER A 567 -26.12 -40.66 1.99
C SER A 567 -25.89 -39.23 1.46
N ALA A 568 -24.82 -38.57 1.88
CA ALA A 568 -24.46 -37.24 1.39
C ALA A 568 -24.15 -37.23 -0.12
N MET A 569 -23.43 -38.23 -0.65
CA MET A 569 -23.19 -38.33 -2.10
C MET A 569 -24.50 -38.46 -2.88
N ARG A 570 -25.43 -39.28 -2.39
CA ARG A 570 -26.74 -39.48 -3.03
C ARG A 570 -27.57 -38.20 -3.08
N GLU A 571 -27.50 -37.39 -2.03
CA GLU A 571 -28.15 -36.08 -1.98
C GLU A 571 -27.56 -35.15 -3.05
N GLU A 572 -26.23 -34.99 -3.07
CA GLU A 572 -25.53 -34.09 -4.00
C GLU A 572 -25.71 -34.51 -5.47
N LEU A 573 -25.55 -35.80 -5.80
CA LEU A 573 -25.79 -36.32 -7.15
C LEU A 573 -27.28 -36.28 -7.55
N GLY A 574 -28.19 -36.40 -6.57
CA GLY A 574 -29.63 -36.23 -6.80
C GLY A 574 -29.98 -34.82 -7.31
N TRP A 575 -29.22 -33.79 -6.92
CA TRP A 575 -29.39 -32.43 -7.46
C TRP A 575 -28.95 -32.32 -8.92
N VAL A 576 -27.93 -33.09 -9.34
CA VAL A 576 -27.46 -33.15 -10.73
C VAL A 576 -28.54 -33.70 -11.67
N LEU A 577 -29.29 -34.71 -11.23
CA LEU A 577 -30.39 -35.33 -11.99
C LEU A 577 -31.64 -34.44 -12.08
N ARG A 578 -31.91 -33.65 -11.03
CA ARG A 578 -33.12 -32.81 -10.93
C ARG A 578 -33.01 -31.44 -11.61
N GLY A 579 -31.82 -31.07 -12.11
CA GLY A 579 -31.61 -29.84 -12.88
C GLY A 579 -31.86 -28.53 -12.13
N ARG A 580 -31.84 -28.50 -10.78
CA ARG A 580 -31.94 -27.23 -10.03
C ARG A 580 -30.55 -26.69 -9.68
N GLY A 581 -30.38 -25.40 -9.99
CA GLY A 581 -29.16 -24.58 -9.87
C GLY A 581 -28.34 -24.88 -8.63
#